data_AF-A0A4U7BDP9-F1
#
_entry.id   AF-A0A4U7BDP9-F1
#
_cell.length_a   1.000
_cell.length_b   1.000
_cell.length_c   1.000
_cell.angle_alpha   90.00
_cell.angle_beta   90.00
_cell.angle_gamma   90.00
#
_symmetry.space_group_name_H-M   'P 1'
#
loop_
_entity.id
_entity.type
_entity.pdbx_description
1 polymer ?
#
loop_
_entity_poly.entity_id
_entity_poly.type
_entity_poly.pdbx_seq_one_letter_code
_entity_poly.pdbx_strand_id
1 'polypeptide(L)'
;MFGPFKPTSTLQVGLLWKTPWRLSAPRKLRHRRRLRKVDNIVTVLDTALQRQHALTQATTTTSATSSPSQNESSSDLATTAQGQRLLSTTAQSAAQALRSGRGPKRGDLLPPYPAETDKGLIGEIRTTHDAARDNGTIKALERWKADMPREEEMVPRDKYTLFARYERGYRKGVHKLPKWTRVSQRLNPPGF
;
A
#
# COMPACT_ATOMS: atom_id res chain seq x y z
N MET A 1 17.48 -64.66 11.22
CA MET A 1 18.91 -64.26 11.29
C MET A 1 19.09 -63.00 10.47
N PHE A 2 19.29 -61.85 11.13
CA PHE A 2 19.66 -60.60 10.48
C PHE A 2 21.17 -60.63 10.23
N GLY A 3 21.61 -60.45 8.97
CA GLY A 3 23.03 -60.45 8.60
C GLY A 3 23.78 -59.23 9.18
N PRO A 4 25.13 -59.25 9.16
CA PRO A 4 26.03 -58.27 9.78
C PRO A 4 25.94 -56.84 9.24
N PHE A 5 25.03 -56.57 8.30
CA PHE A 5 24.76 -55.24 7.74
C PHE A 5 23.31 -54.86 7.98
N LYS A 6 23.10 -53.77 8.73
CA LYS A 6 21.80 -53.11 8.82
C LYS A 6 21.47 -52.58 7.41
N PRO A 7 20.38 -52.99 6.75
CA PRO A 7 19.99 -52.37 5.48
C PRO A 7 19.70 -50.88 5.76
N THR A 8 20.55 -50.00 5.25
CA THR A 8 20.25 -48.57 5.24
C THR A 8 19.01 -48.36 4.38
N SER A 9 18.00 -47.67 4.90
CA SER A 9 16.83 -47.25 4.12
C SER A 9 17.31 -46.62 2.81
N THR A 10 16.82 -47.10 1.67
CA THR A 10 17.04 -46.42 0.39
C THR A 10 16.43 -45.05 0.54
N LEU A 11 17.27 -44.01 0.54
CA LEU A 11 16.81 -42.63 0.51
C LEU A 11 15.90 -42.50 -0.72
N GLN A 12 14.58 -42.44 -0.52
CA GLN A 12 13.58 -42.14 -1.54
C GLN A 12 13.67 -40.66 -1.96
N VAL A 13 14.89 -40.18 -2.22
CA VAL A 13 15.25 -38.83 -2.62
C VAL A 13 15.48 -38.80 -4.15
N GLY A 14 14.78 -39.67 -4.89
CA GLY A 14 14.95 -39.85 -6.33
C GLY A 14 14.13 -38.90 -7.20
N LEU A 15 13.23 -38.10 -6.63
CA LEU A 15 12.39 -37.19 -7.42
C LEU A 15 13.18 -35.96 -7.84
N LEU A 16 13.67 -35.97 -9.08
CA LEU A 16 14.43 -34.87 -9.67
C LEU A 16 13.52 -33.69 -10.06
N TRP A 17 13.40 -32.71 -9.18
CA TRP A 17 12.78 -31.42 -9.50
C TRP A 17 13.77 -30.51 -10.23
N LYS A 18 13.85 -30.61 -11.56
CA LYS A 18 14.77 -29.83 -12.41
C LYS A 18 14.40 -28.34 -12.49
N THR A 19 14.62 -27.61 -11.40
CA THR A 19 14.41 -26.16 -11.31
C THR A 19 15.76 -25.45 -11.18
N PRO A 20 16.18 -24.63 -12.17
CA PRO A 20 17.48 -23.97 -12.14
C PRO A 20 17.55 -22.95 -10.99
N TRP A 21 18.74 -22.69 -10.47
CA TRP A 21 18.94 -21.70 -9.39
C TRP A 21 18.75 -20.25 -9.86
N ARG A 22 18.90 -19.97 -11.17
CA ARG A 22 18.76 -18.64 -11.78
C ARG A 22 17.65 -18.58 -12.83
N LEU A 23 17.08 -17.39 -13.02
CA LEU A 23 16.20 -17.11 -14.16
C LEU A 23 17.01 -16.88 -15.45
N SER A 24 16.51 -17.42 -16.56
CA SER A 24 17.01 -17.07 -17.90
C SER A 24 16.57 -15.66 -18.31
N ALA A 25 17.29 -15.05 -19.26
CA ALA A 25 16.98 -13.73 -19.80
C ALA A 25 15.52 -13.56 -20.28
N PRO A 26 14.91 -14.49 -21.06
CA PRO A 26 13.52 -14.34 -21.48
C PRO A 26 12.54 -14.43 -20.29
N ARG A 27 12.86 -15.19 -19.24
CA ARG A 27 12.03 -15.23 -18.02
C ARG A 27 12.13 -13.92 -17.23
N LYS A 28 13.32 -13.31 -17.16
CA LYS A 28 13.53 -11.97 -16.59
C LYS A 28 12.73 -10.90 -17.35
N LEU A 29 12.73 -10.93 -18.68
CA LEU A 29 11.93 -10.03 -19.51
C LEU A 29 10.43 -10.18 -19.22
N ARG A 30 9.91 -11.41 -19.22
CA ARG A 30 8.49 -11.67 -18.89
C ARG A 30 8.14 -11.22 -17.48
N HIS A 31 9.05 -11.35 -16.52
CA HIS A 31 8.83 -10.88 -15.16
C HIS A 31 8.73 -9.35 -15.09
N ARG A 32 9.66 -8.62 -15.73
CA ARG A 32 9.58 -7.14 -15.83
C ARG A 32 8.28 -6.69 -16.47
N ARG A 33 7.85 -7.33 -17.57
CA ARG A 33 6.54 -7.05 -18.20
C ARG A 33 5.36 -7.27 -17.25
N ARG A 34 5.40 -8.30 -16.40
CA ARG A 34 4.34 -8.54 -15.39
C ARG A 34 4.32 -7.46 -14.31
N LEU A 35 5.49 -7.04 -13.82
CA LEU A 35 5.58 -5.96 -12.83
C LEU A 35 5.00 -4.67 -13.39
N ARG A 36 5.43 -4.26 -14.59
CA ARG A 36 4.87 -3.09 -15.30
C ARG A 36 3.37 -3.21 -15.58
N LYS A 37 2.90 -4.40 -15.92
CA LYS A 37 1.46 -4.62 -16.15
C LYS A 37 0.65 -4.33 -14.89
N VAL A 38 1.14 -4.75 -13.72
CA VAL A 38 0.50 -4.43 -12.43
C VAL A 38 0.55 -2.92 -12.17
N ASP A 39 1.68 -2.27 -12.46
CA ASP A 39 1.81 -0.82 -12.31
C ASP A 39 0.80 -0.06 -13.17
N ASN A 40 0.67 -0.45 -14.44
CA ASN A 40 -0.30 0.14 -15.37
C ASN A 40 -1.74 -0.05 -14.90
N ILE A 41 -2.08 -1.19 -14.29
CA ILE A 41 -3.43 -1.42 -13.75
C ILE A 41 -3.70 -0.45 -12.60
N VAL A 42 -2.73 -0.26 -11.70
CA VAL A 42 -2.86 0.66 -10.56
C VAL A 42 -3.01 2.09 -11.05
N THR A 43 -2.23 2.52 -12.05
CA THR A 43 -2.37 3.88 -12.62
C THR A 43 -3.71 4.10 -13.31
N VAL A 44 -4.21 3.09 -14.04
CA VAL A 44 -5.53 3.19 -14.69
C VAL A 44 -6.64 3.27 -13.64
N LEU A 45 -6.59 2.44 -12.60
CA LEU A 45 -7.58 2.50 -11.51
C LEU A 45 -7.55 3.86 -10.80
N ASP A 46 -6.36 4.39 -10.52
CA ASP A 46 -6.19 5.69 -9.88
C ASP A 46 -6.82 6.82 -10.69
N THR A 47 -6.46 6.91 -11.97
CA THR A 47 -6.99 7.96 -12.87
C THR A 47 -8.50 7.82 -13.10
N ALA A 48 -9.04 6.60 -13.16
CA ALA A 48 -10.47 6.37 -13.32
C ALA A 48 -11.26 6.82 -12.08
N LEU A 49 -10.78 6.50 -10.88
CA LEU A 49 -11.42 6.89 -9.62
C LEU A 49 -11.40 8.41 -9.42
N GLN A 50 -10.26 9.06 -9.69
CA GLN A 50 -10.16 10.52 -9.61
C GLN A 50 -11.12 11.22 -10.57
N ARG A 51 -11.25 10.72 -11.81
CA ARG A 51 -12.23 11.25 -12.78
C ARG A 51 -13.67 11.07 -12.29
N GLN A 52 -14.00 9.90 -11.74
CA GLN A 52 -15.33 9.63 -11.19
C GLN A 52 -15.63 10.59 -10.03
N HIS A 53 -14.68 10.80 -9.12
CA HIS A 53 -14.83 11.73 -8.01
C HIS A 53 -15.06 13.17 -8.48
N ALA A 54 -14.28 13.64 -9.45
CA ALA A 54 -14.47 14.97 -10.05
C ALA A 54 -15.86 15.13 -10.70
N LEU A 55 -16.34 14.09 -11.40
CA LEU A 55 -17.70 14.09 -11.98
C LEU A 55 -18.80 14.17 -10.91
N THR A 56 -18.64 13.47 -9.79
CA THR A 56 -19.57 13.55 -8.65
C THR A 56 -19.58 14.94 -8.01
N GLN A 57 -18.42 15.59 -7.87
CA GLN A 57 -18.33 16.96 -7.35
C GLN A 57 -18.95 18.01 -8.29
N ALA A 58 -18.77 17.84 -9.61
CA ALA A 58 -19.36 18.73 -10.60
C ALA A 58 -20.90 18.65 -10.59
N THR A 59 -21.46 17.44 -10.47
CA THR A 59 -22.92 17.22 -10.41
C THR A 59 -23.57 17.77 -9.14
N THR A 60 -22.90 17.71 -7.98
CA THR A 60 -23.39 18.35 -6.75
C THR A 60 -23.39 19.88 -6.82
N THR A 61 -22.47 20.46 -7.60
CA THR A 61 -22.38 21.91 -7.73
C THR A 61 -23.49 22.47 -8.63
N THR A 62 -23.82 21.77 -9.72
CA THR A 62 -24.88 22.21 -10.64
C THR A 62 -26.30 22.08 -10.05
N SER A 63 -26.54 21.12 -9.16
CA SER A 63 -27.84 21.01 -8.45
C SER A 63 -28.02 22.02 -7.32
N ALA A 64 -26.93 22.60 -6.79
CA ALA A 64 -26.99 23.63 -5.76
C ALA A 64 -27.41 25.02 -6.31
N THR A 65 -27.17 25.29 -7.59
CA THR A 65 -27.43 26.61 -8.22
C THR A 65 -28.91 26.89 -8.47
N SER A 66 -29.83 25.95 -8.25
CA SER A 66 -31.29 26.17 -8.35
C SER A 66 -31.97 26.53 -7.02
N SER A 67 -31.22 26.89 -5.97
CA SER A 67 -31.77 27.38 -4.70
C SER A 67 -31.63 28.91 -4.61
N PRO A 68 -32.69 29.68 -4.27
CA PRO A 68 -32.62 31.13 -4.22
C PRO A 68 -31.71 31.61 -3.08
N SER A 69 -30.75 32.48 -3.43
CA SER A 69 -30.10 33.52 -2.63
C SER A 69 -30.25 33.48 -1.10
N GLN A 70 -29.18 33.05 -0.43
CA GLN A 70 -28.78 33.54 0.91
C GLN A 70 -27.26 33.75 0.87
N ASN A 71 -26.83 34.86 0.26
CA ASN A 71 -25.48 35.40 0.47
C ASN A 71 -25.46 36.02 1.88
N GLU A 72 -25.42 35.19 2.91
CA GLU A 72 -25.03 35.64 4.25
C GLU A 72 -23.54 35.40 4.43
N SER A 73 -22.88 36.50 4.74
CA SER A 73 -21.46 36.74 4.91
C SER A 73 -20.73 35.61 5.62
N SER A 74 -19.64 35.11 5.03
CA SER A 74 -18.69 34.22 5.72
C SER A 74 -18.15 34.81 7.05
N SER A 75 -18.19 36.13 7.21
CA SER A 75 -17.86 36.84 8.44
C SER A 75 -18.89 36.68 9.57
N ASP A 76 -20.16 36.46 9.26
CA ASP A 76 -21.22 36.33 10.27
C ASP A 76 -21.19 34.97 10.96
N LEU A 77 -20.69 33.93 10.27
CA LEU A 77 -20.43 32.62 10.86
C LEU A 77 -19.31 32.66 11.91
N ALA A 78 -18.32 33.53 11.75
CA ALA A 78 -17.26 33.71 12.75
C ALA A 78 -17.72 34.52 13.97
N THR A 79 -18.72 35.38 13.79
CA THR A 79 -19.19 36.33 14.82
C THR A 79 -20.40 35.78 15.59
N THR A 80 -21.25 34.99 14.94
CA THR A 80 -22.47 34.43 15.53
C THR A 80 -22.15 33.21 16.40
N ALA A 81 -22.70 33.15 17.60
CA ALA A 81 -22.47 32.04 18.55
C ALA A 81 -22.81 30.65 17.95
N GLN A 82 -23.80 30.58 17.06
CA GLN A 82 -24.12 29.34 16.33
C GLN A 82 -23.06 28.98 15.29
N GLY A 83 -22.55 29.97 14.55
CA GLY A 83 -21.47 29.74 13.59
C GLY A 83 -20.16 29.34 14.29
N GLN A 84 -19.82 29.97 15.41
CA GLN A 84 -18.70 29.53 16.26
C GLN A 84 -18.88 28.11 16.79
N ARG A 85 -20.11 27.70 17.17
CA ARG A 85 -20.40 26.31 17.55
C ARG A 85 -20.19 25.33 16.40
N LEU A 86 -20.62 25.67 15.18
CA LEU A 86 -20.43 24.82 14.01
C LEU A 86 -18.93 24.71 13.65
N LEU A 87 -18.20 25.83 13.61
CA LEU A 87 -16.74 25.86 13.43
C LEU A 87 -16.00 25.07 14.52
N SER A 88 -16.43 25.19 15.78
CA SER A 88 -15.87 24.43 16.89
C SER A 88 -16.18 22.94 16.81
N THR A 89 -17.34 22.54 16.27
CA THR A 89 -17.71 21.14 16.08
C THR A 89 -16.81 20.46 15.04
N THR A 90 -16.51 21.16 13.95
CA THR A 90 -15.57 20.68 12.93
C THR A 90 -14.15 20.53 13.49
N ALA A 91 -13.67 21.51 14.27
CA ALA A 91 -12.37 21.44 14.94
C ALA A 91 -12.32 20.35 16.04
N GLN A 92 -13.41 20.16 16.78
CA GLN A 92 -13.53 19.13 17.81
C GLN A 92 -13.55 17.72 17.24
N SER A 93 -14.10 17.48 16.04
CA SER A 93 -14.12 16.14 15.43
C SER A 93 -12.72 15.57 15.21
N ALA A 94 -11.78 16.39 14.72
CA ALA A 94 -10.38 16.01 14.54
C ALA A 94 -9.68 15.77 15.90
N ALA A 95 -9.93 16.62 16.90
CA ALA A 95 -9.37 16.46 18.25
C ALA A 95 -10.01 15.30 19.05
N GLN A 96 -11.28 14.98 18.82
CA GLN A 96 -12.02 13.88 19.46
C GLN A 96 -11.64 12.51 18.88
N ALA A 97 -11.28 12.44 17.60
CA ALA A 97 -10.69 11.23 17.03
C ALA A 97 -9.42 10.81 17.79
N LEU A 98 -8.61 11.77 18.25
CA LEU A 98 -7.42 11.54 19.08
C LEU A 98 -7.74 11.20 20.55
N ARG A 99 -8.94 11.56 21.06
CA ARG A 99 -9.34 11.34 22.46
C ARG A 99 -9.90 9.95 22.73
N SER A 100 -10.34 9.23 21.69
CA SER A 100 -11.00 7.91 21.81
C SER A 100 -10.08 6.75 22.20
N GLY A 101 -8.78 6.99 22.44
CA GLY A 101 -7.79 5.96 22.77
C GLY A 101 -7.50 4.96 21.63
N ARG A 102 -8.24 5.06 20.51
CA ARG A 102 -8.01 4.32 19.28
C ARG A 102 -7.42 5.27 18.25
N GLY A 103 -6.11 5.50 18.36
CA GLY A 103 -5.36 6.13 17.28
C GLY A 103 -5.42 5.32 15.98
N PRO A 104 -4.83 5.84 14.89
CA PRO A 104 -4.74 5.14 13.62
C PRO A 104 -4.21 3.72 13.82
N LYS A 105 -4.87 2.71 13.22
CA LYS A 105 -4.41 1.33 13.38
C LYS A 105 -3.03 1.17 12.75
N ARG A 106 -2.23 0.24 13.26
CA ARG A 106 -0.92 -0.09 12.68
C ARG A 106 -1.08 -0.46 11.19
N GLY A 107 -0.51 0.35 10.30
CA GLY A 107 -0.63 0.20 8.85
C GLY A 107 -1.68 1.08 8.16
N ASP A 108 -2.42 1.91 8.91
CA ASP A 108 -3.30 2.95 8.35
C ASP A 108 -2.54 4.24 8.03
N LEU A 109 -1.32 4.43 8.54
CA LEU A 109 -0.51 5.63 8.29
C LEU A 109 0.25 5.52 6.98
N LEU A 110 0.26 6.61 6.21
CA LEU A 110 1.06 6.77 5.01
C LEU A 110 2.32 7.60 5.31
N PRO A 111 3.44 7.36 4.63
CA PRO A 111 4.61 8.23 4.71
C PRO A 111 4.29 9.62 4.12
N PRO A 112 4.88 10.71 4.64
CA PRO A 112 5.86 10.77 5.71
C PRO A 112 5.26 10.40 7.08
N TYR A 113 5.91 9.46 7.78
CA TYR A 113 5.46 9.03 9.09
C TYR A 113 5.76 10.12 10.13
N PRO A 114 4.85 10.39 11.09
CA PRO A 114 5.15 11.31 12.17
C PRO A 114 6.33 10.76 12.98
N ALA A 115 7.33 11.61 13.22
CA ALA A 115 8.47 11.25 14.04
C ALA A 115 8.08 11.37 15.52
N GLU A 116 8.30 10.32 16.29
CA GLU A 116 8.18 10.40 17.75
C GLU A 116 9.42 11.11 18.29
N THR A 117 9.22 12.23 18.99
CA THR A 117 10.28 12.96 19.69
C THR A 117 9.95 13.06 21.17
N ASP A 118 10.92 13.37 22.02
CA ASP A 118 10.73 13.52 23.47
C ASP A 118 9.66 14.57 23.84
N LYS A 119 9.33 15.49 22.91
CA LYS A 119 8.29 16.52 23.05
C LYS A 119 6.94 16.14 22.44
N GLY A 120 6.79 14.93 21.89
CA GLY A 120 5.58 14.43 21.22
C GLY A 120 5.81 14.01 19.77
N LEU A 121 4.72 13.61 19.09
CA LEU A 121 4.73 13.32 17.64
C LEU A 121 4.86 14.64 16.86
N ILE A 122 5.89 14.74 16.02
CA ILE A 122 6.10 15.87 15.11
C ILE A 122 5.91 15.36 13.68
N GLY A 123 4.98 15.97 12.95
CA GLY A 123 4.68 15.62 11.56
C GLY A 123 3.17 15.56 11.27
N GLU A 124 2.82 15.44 10.00
CA GLU A 124 1.44 15.33 9.55
C GLU A 124 0.96 13.87 9.68
N ILE A 125 -0.14 13.65 10.42
CA ILE A 125 -0.76 12.32 10.52
C ILE A 125 -1.64 12.13 9.29
N ARG A 126 -1.09 11.56 8.21
CA ARG A 126 -1.85 11.23 7.00
C ARG A 126 -2.27 9.77 7.03
N THR A 127 -3.57 9.51 7.17
CA THR A 127 -4.09 8.14 7.11
C THR A 127 -4.49 7.74 5.69
N THR A 128 -4.54 6.44 5.42
CA THR A 128 -5.05 5.87 4.16
C THR A 128 -6.51 6.24 3.89
N HIS A 129 -7.31 6.44 4.94
CA HIS A 129 -8.68 6.89 4.80
C HIS A 129 -8.75 8.36 4.37
N ASP A 130 -7.96 9.21 5.00
CA ASP A 130 -7.96 10.64 4.71
C ASP A 130 -7.43 10.90 3.30
N ALA A 131 -6.30 10.28 2.93
CA ALA A 131 -5.76 10.35 1.58
C ALA A 131 -6.75 9.83 0.52
N ALA A 132 -7.47 8.74 0.81
CA ALA A 132 -8.49 8.22 -0.10
C ALA A 132 -9.68 9.18 -0.25
N ARG A 133 -10.08 9.86 0.83
CA ARG A 133 -11.16 10.86 0.80
C ARG A 133 -10.76 12.09 -0.01
N ASP A 134 -9.56 12.60 0.21
CA ASP A 134 -9.05 13.81 -0.46
C ASP A 134 -8.90 13.57 -1.97
N ASN A 135 -8.32 12.43 -2.35
CA ASN A 135 -8.09 12.08 -3.75
C ASN A 135 -9.33 11.49 -4.44
N GLY A 136 -10.37 11.10 -3.70
CA GLY A 136 -11.50 10.35 -4.24
C GLY A 136 -11.16 8.93 -4.69
N THR A 137 -10.17 8.30 -4.04
CA THR A 137 -9.65 6.97 -4.37
C THR A 137 -10.01 5.94 -3.28
N ILE A 138 -9.38 4.77 -3.32
CA ILE A 138 -9.64 3.67 -2.37
C ILE A 138 -8.42 3.50 -1.45
N LYS A 139 -8.65 3.24 -0.16
CA LYS A 139 -7.59 3.02 0.86
C LYS A 139 -6.51 2.04 0.43
N ALA A 140 -6.92 0.92 -0.17
CA ALA A 140 -6.01 -0.13 -0.62
C ALA A 140 -5.05 0.35 -1.72
N LEU A 141 -5.52 1.28 -2.56
CA LEU A 141 -4.74 1.84 -3.66
C LEU A 141 -3.71 2.85 -3.14
N GLU A 142 -4.09 3.71 -2.19
CA GLU A 142 -3.15 4.64 -1.54
C GLU A 142 -2.08 3.90 -0.73
N ARG A 143 -2.49 2.87 0.02
CA ARG A 143 -1.54 1.99 0.70
C ARG A 143 -0.61 1.28 -0.27
N TRP A 144 -1.14 0.75 -1.38
CA TRP A 144 -0.33 0.11 -2.39
C TRP A 144 0.72 1.06 -2.96
N LYS A 145 0.35 2.31 -3.28
CA LYS A 145 1.29 3.31 -3.79
C LYS A 145 2.41 3.64 -2.81
N ALA A 146 2.11 3.66 -1.52
CA ALA A 146 3.12 3.92 -0.49
C ALA A 146 4.04 2.72 -0.23
N ASP A 147 3.47 1.52 -0.16
CA ASP A 147 4.21 0.31 0.21
C ASP A 147 4.97 -0.30 -0.98
N MET A 148 4.40 -0.27 -2.20
CA MET A 148 4.89 -1.07 -3.33
C MET A 148 5.65 -0.22 -4.37
N PRO A 149 6.99 -0.37 -4.51
CA PRO A 149 7.77 0.36 -5.50
C PRO A 149 7.44 -0.05 -6.93
N ARG A 150 7.55 0.86 -7.89
CA ARG A 150 7.36 0.59 -9.33
C ARG A 150 8.48 -0.28 -9.90
N GLU A 151 8.25 -0.93 -11.06
CA GLU A 151 9.29 -1.74 -11.71
C GLU A 151 10.58 -0.95 -11.98
N GLU A 152 10.46 0.33 -12.27
CA GLU A 152 11.59 1.21 -12.59
C GLU A 152 12.43 1.55 -11.35
N GLU A 153 11.77 1.78 -10.22
CA GLU A 153 12.38 2.11 -8.92
C GLU A 153 13.04 0.87 -8.26
N MET A 154 12.55 -0.33 -8.59
CA MET A 154 13.07 -1.56 -8.01
C MET A 154 14.52 -1.85 -8.45
N VAL A 155 15.35 -2.24 -7.48
CA VAL A 155 16.72 -2.74 -7.75
C VAL A 155 16.66 -4.05 -8.53
N PRO A 156 17.53 -4.29 -9.55
CA PRO A 156 17.54 -5.55 -10.30
C PRO A 156 17.67 -6.81 -9.42
N ARG A 157 18.34 -6.70 -8.27
CA ARG A 157 18.46 -7.78 -7.28
C ARG A 157 17.08 -8.19 -6.75
N ASP A 158 16.25 -7.23 -6.34
CA ASP A 158 14.93 -7.49 -5.77
C ASP A 158 13.89 -7.87 -6.83
N LYS A 159 14.11 -7.50 -8.10
CA LYS A 159 13.29 -8.01 -9.22
C LYS A 159 13.42 -9.52 -9.39
N TYR A 160 14.60 -10.10 -9.16
CA TYR A 160 14.84 -11.50 -9.54
C TYR A 160 15.09 -12.42 -8.36
N THR A 161 15.27 -11.87 -7.16
CA THR A 161 15.53 -12.61 -5.94
C THR A 161 14.68 -12.07 -4.80
N LEU A 162 14.36 -12.94 -3.86
CA LEU A 162 13.57 -12.60 -2.68
C LEU A 162 14.26 -13.16 -1.44
N PHE A 163 13.93 -12.60 -0.28
CA PHE A 163 14.52 -13.00 0.99
C PHE A 163 14.17 -14.44 1.39
N ALA A 164 15.17 -15.21 1.79
CA ALA A 164 15.00 -16.58 2.28
C ALA A 164 15.86 -16.85 3.50
N ARG A 165 15.22 -16.98 4.68
CA ARG A 165 15.90 -17.17 5.97
C ARG A 165 16.89 -18.34 6.01
N TYR A 166 16.59 -19.43 5.31
CA TYR A 166 17.35 -20.68 5.37
C TYR A 166 18.35 -20.88 4.23
N GLU A 167 18.47 -19.91 3.32
CA GLU A 167 19.42 -19.97 2.22
C GLU A 167 20.71 -19.23 2.61
N ARG A 168 21.85 -19.77 2.19
CA ARG A 168 23.14 -19.07 2.37
C ARG A 168 23.10 -17.74 1.62
N GLY A 169 23.36 -16.64 2.31
CA GLY A 169 23.25 -15.29 1.75
C GLY A 169 21.82 -14.75 1.67
N TYR A 170 20.87 -15.39 2.36
CA TYR A 170 19.52 -14.89 2.61
C TYR A 170 18.69 -14.55 1.36
N ARG A 171 18.98 -15.21 0.23
CA ARG A 171 18.34 -14.95 -1.06
C ARG A 171 17.98 -16.24 -1.79
N LYS A 172 16.79 -16.25 -2.40
CA LYS A 172 16.38 -17.26 -3.37
C LYS A 172 15.81 -16.61 -4.63
N GLY A 173 15.93 -17.30 -5.77
CA GLY A 173 15.31 -16.83 -7.02
C GLY A 173 13.79 -16.72 -6.89
N VAL A 174 13.22 -15.62 -7.38
CA VAL A 174 11.76 -15.35 -7.28
C VAL A 174 10.92 -16.45 -7.93
N HIS A 175 11.46 -17.13 -8.94
CA HIS A 175 10.78 -18.21 -9.62
C HIS A 175 10.63 -19.50 -8.82
N LYS A 176 11.26 -19.60 -7.65
CA LYS A 176 11.04 -20.68 -6.69
C LYS A 176 9.83 -20.42 -5.79
N LEU A 177 9.24 -19.22 -5.82
CA LEU A 177 8.03 -18.91 -5.07
C LEU A 177 6.82 -19.64 -5.69
N PRO A 178 5.97 -20.31 -4.88
CA PRO A 178 4.72 -20.88 -5.38
C PRO A 178 3.88 -19.80 -6.06
N LYS A 179 3.44 -20.08 -7.29
CA LYS A 179 2.61 -19.16 -8.10
C LYS A 179 3.23 -17.76 -8.27
N TRP A 180 4.56 -17.66 -8.34
CA TRP A 180 5.30 -16.39 -8.51
C TRP A 180 4.90 -15.53 -9.72
N THR A 181 4.22 -16.11 -10.71
CA THR A 181 3.72 -15.36 -11.87
C THR A 181 2.44 -14.57 -11.57
N ARG A 182 1.74 -14.90 -10.50
CA ARG A 182 0.48 -14.28 -10.06
C ARG A 182 0.66 -13.47 -8.77
N VAL A 183 1.54 -13.91 -7.89
CA VAL A 183 1.84 -13.22 -6.62
C VAL A 183 2.75 -12.01 -6.87
N SER A 184 2.42 -10.87 -6.28
CA SER A 184 3.21 -9.64 -6.32
C SER A 184 4.18 -9.55 -5.14
N GLN A 185 5.39 -10.09 -5.30
CA GLN A 185 6.49 -9.91 -4.34
C GLN A 185 7.41 -8.78 -4.83
N ARG A 186 7.51 -7.68 -4.07
CA ARG A 186 8.38 -6.54 -4.40
C ARG A 186 9.28 -6.09 -3.25
N LEU A 187 8.81 -6.24 -2.02
CA LEU A 187 9.54 -5.86 -0.81
C LEU A 187 10.34 -7.02 -0.25
N ASN A 188 11.53 -6.70 0.25
CA ASN A 188 12.38 -7.59 1.05
C ASN A 188 12.70 -6.87 2.37
N PRO A 189 12.95 -7.61 3.47
CA PRO A 189 13.34 -7.00 4.74
C PRO A 189 14.65 -6.21 4.59
N PRO A 190 14.76 -5.02 5.21
CA PRO A 190 15.96 -4.19 5.10
C PRO A 190 17.16 -4.88 5.73
N GLY A 191 18.35 -4.65 5.16
CA GLY A 191 19.61 -5.21 5.64
C GLY A 191 19.92 -6.64 5.19
N PHE A 192 18.99 -7.31 4.49
CA PHE A 192 19.22 -8.63 3.90
C PHE A 192 19.38 -8.54 2.40
#